data_AF-A0A5P8E672-F1
#
_entry.id   AF-A0A5P8E672-F1
#
_cell.length_a   1.000
_cell.length_b   1.000
_cell.length_c   1.000
_cell.angle_alpha   90.00
_cell.angle_beta   90.00
_cell.angle_gamma   90.00
#
_symmetry.space_group_name_H-M   'P 1'
#
loop_
_entity.id
_entity.type
_entity.pdbx_description
1 polymer ?
#
loop_
_entity_poly.entity_id
_entity_poly.type
_entity_poly.pdbx_seq_one_letter_code
_entity_poly.pdbx_strand_id
1 'polypeptide(L)' 'MHIGQLIEQEMHRQERSPSWLARHICCDRTNVYKIFQRESIDTSLLMRISKALNRNFFEELAEFYEQSGNEII' A
#
# COMPACT_ATOMS: atom_id res chain seq x y z
N MET A 1 4.06 10.55 4.19
CA MET A 1 3.40 9.26 4.46
C MET A 1 4.14 8.17 3.70
N HIS A 2 4.42 7.02 4.33
CA HIS A 2 5.13 5.91 3.67
C HIS A 2 4.15 4.80 3.26
N ILE A 3 3.73 4.77 2.00
CA ILE A 3 2.63 3.89 1.55
C ILE A 3 2.95 2.39 1.69
N GLY A 4 4.21 1.99 1.50
CA GLY A 4 4.65 0.61 1.67
C GLY A 4 4.39 0.06 3.08
N GLN A 5 4.57 0.88 4.12
CA GLN A 5 4.36 0.50 5.52
C GLN A 5 2.87 0.37 5.83
N LEU A 6 2.02 1.25 5.28
CA LEU A 6 0.57 1.15 5.42
C LEU A 6 0.03 -0.14 4.80
N ILE A 7 0.56 -0.52 3.64
CA ILE A 7 0.21 -1.78 2.98
C ILE A 7 0.63 -2.99 3.83
N GLU A 8 1.83 -2.97 4.39
CA GLU A 8 2.32 -4.04 5.29
C GLU A 8 1.44 -4.16 6.53
N GLN A 9 1.12 -3.05 7.18
CA GLN A 9 0.23 -3.00 8.33
C GLN A 9 -1.16 -3.56 8.01
N GLU A 10 -1.75 -3.16 6.89
CA GLU A 10 -3.06 -3.67 6.49
C GLU A 10 -3.03 -5.17 6.19
N MET A 11 -2.01 -5.65 5.49
CA MET A 11 -1.83 -7.08 5.23
C MET A 11 -1.76 -7.87 6.54
N HIS A 12 -0.99 -7.39 7.52
CA HIS A 12 -0.90 -8.01 8.83
C HIS A 12 -2.20 -7.93 9.63
N ARG A 13 -2.93 -6.80 9.56
CA ARG A 13 -4.26 -6.63 10.18
C ARG A 13 -5.28 -7.66 9.68
N GLN A 14 -5.13 -8.10 8.43
CA GLN A 14 -5.96 -9.15 7.83
C GLN A 14 -5.39 -10.57 8.00
N GLU A 15 -4.35 -10.74 8.81
CA GLU A 15 -3.67 -12.02 9.05
C GLU A 15 -3.17 -12.69 7.76
N ARG A 16 -2.80 -11.88 6.76
CA ARG A 16 -2.26 -12.36 5.48
C ARG A 16 -0.73 -12.39 5.52
N SER A 17 -0.15 -13.30 4.73
CA SER A 17 1.31 -13.42 4.59
C SER A 17 1.84 -12.70 3.34
N PRO A 18 3.13 -12.34 3.29
CA PRO A 18 3.73 -11.79 2.07
C PRO A 18 3.57 -12.71 0.85
N SER A 19 3.62 -14.03 1.05
CA SER A 19 3.35 -15.01 -0.02
C SER A 19 1.88 -15.04 -0.46
N TRP A 20 0.95 -14.71 0.43
CA TRP A 20 -0.44 -14.52 0.04
C TRP A 20 -0.56 -13.29 -0.86
N LEU A 21 0.00 -12.15 -0.46
CA LEU A 21 -0.09 -10.92 -1.24
C LEU A 21 0.57 -11.07 -2.62
N ALA A 22 1.79 -11.63 -2.66
CA ALA A 22 2.54 -11.85 -3.90
C ALA A 22 1.72 -12.59 -4.99
N ARG A 23 0.97 -13.62 -4.57
CA ARG A 23 0.08 -14.38 -5.47
C ARG A 23 -1.08 -13.55 -6.02
N HIS A 24 -1.63 -12.64 -5.23
CA HIS A 24 -2.79 -11.82 -5.62
C HIS A 24 -2.39 -10.62 -6.48
N ILE A 25 -1.16 -10.14 -6.36
CA ILE A 25 -0.60 -9.06 -7.19
C ILE A 25 0.40 -9.58 -8.23
N CYS A 26 0.29 -10.86 -8.61
CA CYS A 26 1.11 -11.58 -9.60
C CYS A 26 2.59 -11.16 -9.61
N CYS A 27 3.26 -11.23 -8.46
CA CYS A 27 4.68 -10.91 -8.33
C CYS A 27 5.41 -11.91 -7.42
N ASP A 28 6.74 -11.92 -7.44
CA ASP A 28 7.54 -12.73 -6.53
C ASP A 28 7.49 -12.22 -5.08
N ARG A 29 7.58 -13.14 -4.12
CA ARG A 29 7.58 -12.83 -2.67
C ARG A 29 8.65 -11.79 -2.30
N THR A 30 9.84 -11.86 -2.93
CA THR A 30 10.92 -10.89 -2.69
C THR A 30 10.55 -9.47 -3.09
N ASN A 31 9.66 -9.30 -4.08
CA ASN A 31 9.16 -8.00 -4.48
C ASN A 31 8.15 -7.43 -3.47
N VAL A 32 7.44 -8.27 -2.71
CA VAL A 32 6.54 -7.81 -1.65
C VAL A 32 7.30 -7.11 -0.52
N TYR A 33 8.41 -7.67 -0.06
CA TYR A 33 9.25 -6.99 0.92
C TYR A 33 9.83 -5.68 0.39
N LYS A 34 10.20 -5.64 -0.90
CA LYS A 34 10.64 -4.38 -1.53
C LYS A 34 9.52 -3.34 -1.58
N ILE A 35 8.26 -3.76 -1.78
CA ILE A 35 7.10 -2.86 -1.74
C ILE A 35 6.95 -2.23 -0.36
N PHE A 36 7.14 -3.01 0.70
CA PHE A 36 7.00 -2.49 2.07
C PHE A 36 8.05 -1.42 2.42
N GLN A 37 9.21 -1.46 1.78
CA GLN A 37 10.30 -0.50 1.95
C GLN A 37 10.19 0.73 1.02
N ARG A 38 9.15 0.83 0.20
CA ARG A 38 8.96 1.95 -0.74
C ARG A 38 8.05 3.02 -0.16
N GLU A 39 8.57 4.24 -0.09
CA GLU A 39 7.79 5.42 0.31
C GLU A 39 6.68 5.74 -0.69
N SER A 40 6.94 5.49 -1.98
CA SER A 40 6.00 5.66 -3.08
C SER A 40 5.94 4.42 -3.98
N ILE A 41 4.78 4.16 -4.57
CA ILE A 41 4.57 3.09 -5.54
C ILE A 41 3.74 3.60 -6.71
N ASP A 42 3.90 2.98 -7.89
CA ASP A 42 3.11 3.36 -9.05
C ASP A 42 1.61 3.03 -8.85
N THR A 43 0.76 3.79 -9.51
CA THR A 43 -0.71 3.70 -9.33
C THR A 43 -1.29 2.37 -9.81
N SER A 44 -0.65 1.71 -10.78
CA SER A 44 -1.11 0.40 -11.26
C SER A 44 -0.85 -0.69 -10.22
N LEU A 45 0.31 -0.67 -9.58
CA LEU A 45 0.63 -1.56 -8.46
C LEU A 45 -0.25 -1.27 -7.24
N LEU A 46 -0.44 0.01 -6.90
CA LEU A 46 -1.32 0.43 -5.81
C LEU A 46 -2.76 -0.06 -6.02
N MET A 47 -3.28 0.03 -7.24
CA MET A 47 -4.62 -0.47 -7.60
C MET A 47 -4.74 -1.98 -7.39
N ARG A 48 -3.74 -2.76 -7.79
CA ARG A 48 -3.75 -4.23 -7.62
C ARG A 48 -3.70 -4.62 -6.16
N ILE A 49 -2.87 -3.94 -5.37
CA ILE A 49 -2.78 -4.14 -3.92
C ILE A 49 -4.09 -3.76 -3.23
N SER A 50 -4.68 -2.62 -3.60
CA SER A 50 -5.96 -2.13 -3.08
C SER A 50 -7.07 -3.16 -3.29
N LYS A 51 -7.15 -3.72 -4.50
CA LYS A 51 -8.09 -4.80 -4.83
C LYS A 51 -7.80 -6.08 -4.05
N ALA A 52 -6.54 -6.47 -3.94
CA ALA A 52 -6.16 -7.68 -3.22
C ALA A 52 -6.54 -7.60 -1.74
N LEU A 53 -6.24 -6.48 -1.08
CA LEU A 53 -6.53 -6.25 0.34
C LEU A 53 -7.93 -5.68 0.58
N ASN A 54 -8.74 -5.46 -0.45
CA ASN A 54 -10.07 -4.84 -0.32
C ASN A 54 -10.06 -3.55 0.53
N ARG A 55 -9.05 -2.70 0.31
CA ARG A 55 -8.86 -1.41 1.00
C ARG A 55 -8.46 -0.36 -0.03
N ASN A 56 -9.05 0.83 0.04
CA ASN A 56 -8.80 1.88 -0.94
C ASN A 56 -7.60 2.75 -0.56
N PHE A 57 -6.38 2.29 -0.86
CA PHE A 57 -5.14 3.02 -0.54
C PHE A 57 -5.00 4.42 -1.19
N PHE A 58 -5.88 4.75 -2.15
CA PHE A 58 -5.92 6.08 -2.76
C PHE A 58 -6.62 7.10 -1.86
N GLU A 59 -7.57 6.67 -1.02
CA GLU A 59 -8.23 7.55 -0.05
C GLU A 59 -7.22 8.05 0.98
N GLU A 60 -6.38 7.18 1.54
CA GLU A 60 -5.35 7.64 2.50
C GLU A 60 -4.32 8.58 1.85
N LEU A 61 -4.01 8.41 0.56
CA LEU A 61 -3.16 9.34 -0.17
C LEU A 61 -3.82 10.71 -0.36
N ALA A 62 -5.11 10.73 -0.70
CA ALA A 62 -5.87 11.95 -0.85
C ALA A 62 -5.99 12.70 0.49
N GLU A 63 -6.36 11.99 1.56
CA GLU A 63 -6.45 12.55 2.92
C GLU A 63 -5.11 13.12 3.39
N PHE A 64 -4.00 12.39 3.16
CA PHE A 64 -2.67 12.88 3.51
C PHE A 64 -2.29 14.15 2.73
N TYR A 65 -2.65 14.24 1.45
CA TYR A 65 -2.45 15.43 0.64
C TYR A 65 -3.24 16.63 1.17
N GLU A 66 -4.52 16.43 1.50
CA GLU A 66 -5.39 17.48 2.05
C GLU A 66 -4.88 18.00 3.41
N GLN A 67 -4.42 17.10 4.28
CA GLN A 67 -3.84 17.48 5.58
C GLN A 67 -2.53 18.26 5.42
N SER A 68 -1.68 17.87 4.46
CA SER A 68 -0.44 18.58 4.16
C SER A 68 -0.69 19.98 3.56
N GLY A 69 -1.80 20.17 2.86
CA GLY A 69 -2.21 21.47 2.31
C GLY A 69 -2.73 22.45 3.37
N ASN A 70 -3.24 21.96 4.50
CA ASN A 70 -3.77 22.78 5.58
C ASN A 70 -2.70 23.37 6.52
N GLU A 71 -1.43 22.96 6.41
CA GLU A 71 -0.32 23.52 7.20
C GLU A 71 0.35 24.75 6.54
N ILE A 72 -0.04 25.12 5.33
CA ILE A 72 0.58 26.21 4.54
C ILE A 72 -0.24 27.53 4.59
N ILE A 73 -1.32 27.60 5.39
CA ILE A 73 -2.15 28.81 5.56
C ILE A 73 -1.91 29.47 6.91
#